data_AF-A0AAD9AHI4-F1
#
_entry.id   AF-A0AAD9AHI4-F1
#
_cell.length_a   1.000
_cell.length_b   1.000
_cell.length_c   1.000
_cell.angle_alpha   90.00
_cell.angle_beta   90.00
_cell.angle_gamma   90.00
#
_symmetry.space_group_name_H-M   'P 1'
#
loop_
_entity.id
_entity.type
_entity.pdbx_description
1 polymer ?
#
loop_
_entity_poly.entity_id
_entity_poly.type
_entity_poly.pdbx_seq_one_letter_code
_entity_poly.pdbx_strand_id
1 'polypeptide(L)'
;MGGEYSSDDGSFTHDHATYKWIKTLFDGIASTGRDSRPGTKLKGWVENAGFENITYKKVKVPLGVWPKDPYYKEMGFLNLINLLDGLEAFTLRIFCGVLGFTKEETMLQLAEVRKELKDKRSFNAYYEVHIVCGQKPAESAE
;
A
#
# COMPACT_ATOMS: atom_id res chain seq x y z
N MET A 1 -6.46 2.21 -0.23
CA MET A 1 -5.80 0.96 0.20
C MET A 1 -6.69 0.22 1.20
N GLY A 2 -6.88 -1.10 1.03
CA GLY A 2 -7.25 -1.99 2.13
C GLY A 2 -6.16 -2.05 3.22
N GLY A 3 -5.02 -1.40 2.97
CA GLY A 3 -4.10 -0.86 3.96
C GLY A 3 -3.06 -1.85 4.46
N GLU A 4 -3.30 -3.13 4.28
CA GLU A 4 -2.39 -4.17 4.72
C GLU A 4 -1.91 -4.98 3.52
N TYR A 5 -0.61 -5.26 3.52
CA TYR A 5 -0.07 -6.25 2.60
C TYR A 5 -0.48 -7.62 3.14
N SER A 6 -0.87 -8.52 2.25
CA SER A 6 -1.29 -9.86 2.59
C SER A 6 -0.75 -10.86 1.57
N SER A 7 -0.86 -12.15 1.89
CA SER A 7 -0.51 -13.25 0.99
C SER A 7 -1.62 -14.30 1.04
N ASP A 8 -1.95 -14.90 -0.10
CA ASP A 8 -3.00 -15.93 -0.16
C ASP A 8 -2.53 -17.29 0.41
N ASP A 9 -1.21 -17.51 0.48
CA ASP A 9 -0.58 -18.75 0.97
C ASP A 9 -0.04 -18.65 2.41
N GLY A 10 -0.29 -17.53 3.09
CA GLY A 10 0.21 -17.27 4.45
C GLY A 10 1.72 -17.04 4.56
N SER A 11 2.44 -16.90 3.45
CA SER A 11 3.88 -16.64 3.46
C SER A 11 4.26 -15.28 4.04
N PHE A 12 3.36 -14.29 3.99
CA PHE A 12 3.58 -12.97 4.57
C PHE A 12 3.00 -12.88 5.98
N THR A 13 3.87 -12.96 6.98
CA THR A 13 3.53 -12.99 8.41
C THR A 13 4.00 -11.73 9.16
N HIS A 14 3.56 -11.59 10.41
CA HIS A 14 3.92 -10.47 11.28
C HIS A 14 5.41 -10.43 11.68
N ASP A 15 6.15 -11.52 11.45
CA ASP A 15 7.57 -11.60 11.79
C ASP A 15 8.45 -10.84 10.80
N HIS A 16 7.97 -10.65 9.57
CA HIS A 16 8.70 -9.97 8.50
C HIS A 16 8.96 -8.50 8.83
N ALA A 17 10.18 -8.04 8.56
CA ALA A 17 10.57 -6.64 8.66
C ALA A 17 9.66 -5.76 7.79
N THR A 18 9.30 -6.24 6.59
CA THR A 18 8.39 -5.55 5.67
C THR A 18 7.00 -5.34 6.29
N TYR A 19 6.45 -6.34 7.00
CA TYR A 19 5.18 -6.19 7.71
C TYR A 19 5.28 -5.12 8.82
N LYS A 20 6.31 -5.23 9.67
CA LYS A 20 6.55 -4.30 10.78
C LYS A 20 6.73 -2.86 10.27
N TRP A 21 7.47 -2.68 9.18
CA TRP A 21 7.68 -1.39 8.53
C TRP A 21 6.36 -0.78 8.03
N ILE A 22 5.56 -1.53 7.26
CA ILE A 22 4.29 -1.05 6.70
C ILE A 22 3.31 -0.67 7.82
N LYS A 23 3.20 -1.52 8.85
CA LYS A 23 2.33 -1.26 9.99
C LYS A 23 2.74 0.05 10.68
N THR A 24 4.02 0.19 10.99
CA THR A 24 4.58 1.39 11.65
C THR A 24 4.35 2.63 10.81
N LEU A 25 4.54 2.55 9.49
CA LEU A 25 4.33 3.65 8.56
C LEU A 25 2.87 4.12 8.58
N PHE A 26 1.92 3.21 8.41
CA PHE A 26 0.51 3.59 8.36
C PHE A 26 -0.07 4.02 9.70
N ASP A 27 0.43 3.46 10.81
CA ASP A 27 0.04 3.89 12.15
C ASP A 27 0.61 5.28 12.47
N GLY A 28 1.85 5.56 12.04
CA GLY A 28 2.44 6.89 12.12
C GLY A 28 1.74 7.93 11.23
N ILE A 29 1.23 7.55 10.06
CA ILE A 29 0.37 8.45 9.26
C ILE A 29 -0.95 8.70 10.00
N ALA A 30 -1.57 7.64 10.55
CA ALA A 30 -2.85 7.76 11.26
C ALA A 30 -2.76 8.68 12.48
N SER A 31 -1.64 8.67 13.21
CA SER A 31 -1.44 9.55 14.37
C SER A 31 -1.42 11.04 14.01
N THR A 32 -1.25 11.40 12.73
CA THR A 32 -1.36 12.79 12.25
C THR A 32 -2.80 13.24 11.97
N GLY A 33 -3.80 12.40 12.28
CA GLY A 33 -5.22 12.68 12.01
C GLY A 33 -5.65 12.40 10.56
N ARG A 34 -4.78 11.76 9.76
CA ARG A 34 -5.07 11.39 8.37
C ARG A 34 -5.53 9.95 8.27
N ASP A 35 -6.46 9.67 7.35
CA ASP A 35 -6.80 8.29 7.01
C ASP A 35 -5.69 7.65 6.17
N SER A 36 -4.94 6.75 6.79
CA SER A 36 -3.84 6.04 6.13
C SER A 36 -4.30 4.87 5.26
N ARG A 37 -5.57 4.45 5.36
CA ARG A 37 -6.11 3.25 4.68
C ARG A 37 -7.50 3.53 4.09
N PRO A 38 -7.65 4.52 3.18
CA PRO A 38 -8.98 4.98 2.76
C PRO A 38 -9.70 4.03 1.80
N GLY A 39 -9.07 2.95 1.32
CA GLY A 39 -9.52 2.20 0.14
C GLY A 39 -10.92 1.64 0.26
N THR A 40 -11.23 1.02 1.39
CA THR A 40 -12.54 0.44 1.68
C THR A 40 -13.62 1.50 1.85
N LYS A 41 -13.25 2.75 2.14
CA LYS A 41 -14.17 3.89 2.35
C LYS A 41 -14.48 4.64 1.06
N LEU A 42 -13.63 4.54 0.02
CA LEU A 42 -13.75 5.31 -1.21
C LEU A 42 -15.13 5.19 -1.86
N LYS A 43 -15.70 3.97 -1.93
CA LYS A 43 -17.02 3.76 -2.55
C LYS A 43 -18.10 4.56 -1.81
N GLY A 44 -18.15 4.43 -0.49
CA GLY A 44 -19.09 5.16 0.35
C GLY A 44 -18.89 6.68 0.28
N TRP A 45 -17.65 7.16 0.20
CA TRP A 45 -17.38 8.59 0.03
C TRP A 45 -17.90 9.13 -1.31
N VAL A 46 -17.72 8.37 -2.39
CA VAL A 46 -18.23 8.75 -3.73
C VAL A 46 -19.77 8.72 -3.76
N GLU A 47 -20.40 7.72 -3.13
CA GLU A 47 -21.86 7.64 -2.97
C GLU A 47 -22.41 8.83 -2.18
N ASN A 48 -21.82 9.11 -1.01
CA ASN A 48 -22.26 10.20 -0.13
C ASN A 48 -22.05 11.59 -0.75
N ALA A 49 -21.11 11.71 -1.69
CA ALA A 49 -20.88 12.95 -2.45
C ALA A 49 -21.91 13.16 -3.58
N GLY A 50 -22.85 12.24 -3.78
CA GLY A 50 -23.93 12.37 -4.77
C GLY A 50 -23.53 12.00 -6.20
N PHE A 51 -22.44 11.26 -6.39
CA PHE A 51 -22.12 10.72 -7.71
C PHE A 51 -23.10 9.60 -8.09
N GLU A 52 -23.34 9.47 -9.39
CA GLU A 52 -24.20 8.44 -9.98
C GLU A 52 -23.37 7.46 -10.82
N ASN A 53 -23.99 6.37 -11.29
CA ASN A 53 -23.35 5.35 -12.15
C ASN A 53 -22.02 4.82 -11.56
N ILE A 54 -22.01 4.56 -10.25
CA ILE A 54 -20.80 4.21 -9.51
C ILE A 54 -20.36 2.77 -9.82
N THR A 55 -19.10 2.63 -10.22
CA THR A 55 -18.43 1.34 -10.39
C THR A 55 -17.31 1.19 -9.37
N TYR A 56 -17.12 -0.02 -8.87
CA TYR A 56 -16.09 -0.36 -7.89
C TYR A 56 -15.34 -1.61 -8.30
N LYS A 57 -14.01 -1.52 -8.33
CA LYS A 57 -13.12 -2.63 -8.63
C LYS A 57 -12.01 -2.72 -7.59
N LYS A 58 -11.68 -3.95 -7.19
CA LYS A 58 -10.48 -4.28 -6.44
C LYS A 58 -9.46 -4.97 -7.34
N VAL A 59 -8.20 -4.57 -7.25
CA VAL A 59 -7.09 -5.17 -7.98
C VAL A 59 -5.99 -5.52 -6.99
N LYS A 60 -5.52 -6.77 -7.03
CA LYS A 60 -4.33 -7.20 -6.28
C LYS A 60 -3.10 -6.72 -7.04
N VAL A 61 -2.24 -5.96 -6.36
CA VAL A 61 -0.93 -5.54 -6.88
C VAL A 61 0.14 -6.36 -6.18
N PRO A 62 0.77 -7.32 -6.87
CA PRO A 62 1.80 -8.15 -6.29
C PRO A 62 3.02 -7.33 -5.89
N LEU A 63 3.77 -7.81 -4.91
CA LEU A 63 5.08 -7.32 -4.58
C LEU A 63 6.13 -8.35 -5.02
N GLY A 64 6.78 -8.10 -6.15
CA GLY A 64 7.77 -9.01 -6.74
C GLY A 64 7.24 -9.91 -7.86
N VAL A 65 8.08 -10.85 -8.30
CA VAL A 65 7.89 -11.63 -9.55
C VAL A 65 7.32 -13.03 -9.34
N TRP A 66 6.73 -13.30 -8.17
CA TRP A 66 6.14 -14.59 -7.82
C TRP A 66 4.88 -14.98 -8.61
N PRO A 67 4.05 -14.07 -9.17
CA PRO A 67 2.90 -14.47 -9.96
C PRO A 67 3.30 -15.28 -11.20
N LYS A 68 2.49 -16.28 -11.57
CA LYS A 68 2.71 -17.07 -12.79
C LYS A 68 2.32 -16.32 -14.07
N ASP A 69 1.22 -15.57 -13.99
CA ASP A 69 0.70 -14.76 -15.08
C ASP A 69 1.71 -13.66 -15.47
N PRO A 70 2.10 -13.54 -16.76
CA PRO A 70 3.07 -12.55 -17.21
C PRO A 70 2.70 -11.11 -16.87
N TYR A 71 1.42 -10.75 -16.96
CA TYR A 71 0.95 -9.38 -16.69
C TYR A 71 1.15 -9.02 -15.21
N TYR A 72 0.73 -9.90 -14.30
CA TYR A 72 0.90 -9.67 -12.87
C TYR A 72 2.36 -9.77 -12.41
N LYS A 73 3.18 -10.58 -13.10
CA LYS A 73 4.61 -10.65 -12.85
C LYS A 73 5.32 -9.34 -13.21
N GLU A 74 5.00 -8.75 -14.36
CA GLU A 74 5.54 -7.45 -14.76
C GLU A 74 5.07 -6.34 -13.82
N MET A 75 3.78 -6.31 -13.47
CA MET A 75 3.24 -5.38 -12.49
C MET A 75 3.97 -5.49 -11.15
N GLY A 76 4.17 -6.71 -10.64
CA GLY A 76 4.85 -6.93 -9.38
C GLY A 76 6.34 -6.58 -9.41
N PHE A 77 7.00 -6.76 -10.55
CA PHE A 77 8.38 -6.31 -10.77
C PHE A 77 8.49 -4.78 -10.71
N LEU A 78 7.64 -4.07 -11.45
CA LEU A 78 7.62 -2.61 -11.45
C LEU A 78 7.26 -2.05 -10.06
N ASN A 79 6.30 -2.66 -9.37
CA ASN A 79 5.94 -2.27 -8.01
C ASN A 79 7.10 -2.49 -7.03
N LEU A 80 7.86 -3.58 -7.17
CA LEU A 80 9.05 -3.83 -6.34
C LEU A 80 10.15 -2.78 -6.58
N ILE A 81 10.42 -2.40 -7.82
CA ILE A 81 11.38 -1.33 -8.15
C ILE A 81 10.94 -0.01 -7.51
N ASN A 82 9.70 0.40 -7.75
CA ASN A 82 9.15 1.64 -7.18
C ASN A 82 9.25 1.65 -5.65
N LEU A 83 8.94 0.53 -5.01
CA LEU A 83 9.05 0.42 -3.56
C LEU A 83 10.51 0.55 -3.09
N LEU A 84 11.44 -0.17 -3.72
CA LEU A 84 12.86 -0.14 -3.32
C LEU A 84 13.49 1.24 -3.50
N ASP A 85 13.18 1.93 -4.61
CA ASP A 85 13.71 3.26 -4.92
C ASP A 85 13.07 4.33 -4.00
N GLY A 86 11.78 4.20 -3.70
CA GLY A 86 11.05 5.15 -2.86
C GLY A 86 11.12 4.86 -1.35
N LEU A 87 11.63 3.70 -0.93
CA LEU A 87 11.49 3.17 0.43
C LEU A 87 11.92 4.18 1.51
N GLU A 88 13.07 4.81 1.31
CA GLU A 88 13.60 5.81 2.25
C GLU A 88 12.74 7.07 2.25
N ALA A 89 12.38 7.58 1.08
CA ALA A 89 11.57 8.79 0.93
C ALA A 89 10.17 8.64 1.57
N PHE A 90 9.53 7.49 1.42
CA PHE A 90 8.24 7.20 2.05
C PHE A 90 8.34 7.16 3.58
N THR A 91 9.50 6.77 4.10
CA THR A 91 9.67 6.43 5.52
C THR A 91 10.12 7.62 6.36
N LEU A 92 11.15 8.36 5.92
CA LEU A 92 11.86 9.32 6.78
C LEU A 92 10.95 10.39 7.40
N ARG A 93 9.99 10.92 6.62
CA ARG A 93 9.10 11.97 7.14
C ARG A 93 8.24 11.50 8.31
N ILE A 94 7.78 10.25 8.25
CA ILE A 94 6.94 9.64 9.28
C ILE A 94 7.80 9.14 10.43
N PHE A 95 8.84 8.36 10.16
CA PHE A 95 9.64 7.72 11.20
C PHE A 95 10.43 8.75 12.01
N CYS A 96 11.19 9.62 11.35
CA CYS A 96 11.96 10.64 12.07
C CYS A 96 11.08 11.82 12.48
N GLY A 97 10.26 12.32 11.55
CA GLY A 97 9.54 13.59 11.74
C GLY A 97 8.20 13.50 12.46
N VAL A 98 7.62 12.31 12.63
CA VAL A 98 6.36 12.11 13.38
C VAL A 98 6.59 11.20 14.59
N LEU A 99 7.29 10.08 14.41
CA LEU A 99 7.51 9.08 15.45
C LEU A 99 8.79 9.34 16.29
N GLY A 100 9.66 10.25 15.86
CA GLY A 100 10.86 10.65 16.58
C GLY A 100 12.01 9.64 16.53
N PHE A 101 12.00 8.68 15.60
CA PHE A 101 13.11 7.75 15.42
C PHE A 101 14.35 8.47 14.90
N THR A 102 15.53 8.00 15.31
CA THR A 102 16.76 8.50 14.70
C THR A 102 16.88 8.06 13.24
N LYS A 103 17.67 8.79 12.46
CA LYS A 103 17.92 8.43 11.07
C LYS A 103 18.63 7.08 10.99
N GLU A 104 19.58 6.86 11.90
CA GLU A 104 20.39 5.64 11.99
C GLU A 104 19.52 4.41 12.25
N GLU A 105 18.63 4.46 13.25
CA GLU A 105 17.68 3.38 13.55
C GLU A 105 16.74 3.11 12.37
N THR A 106 16.24 4.18 11.73
CA THR A 106 15.36 4.07 10.57
C THR A 106 16.08 3.37 9.41
N MET A 107 17.32 3.77 9.11
CA MET A 107 18.10 3.18 8.03
C MET A 107 18.44 1.71 8.28
N LEU A 108 18.68 1.33 9.53
CA LEU A 108 18.88 -0.06 9.92
C LEU A 108 17.62 -0.90 9.68
N GLN A 109 16.44 -0.42 10.07
CA GLN A 109 15.18 -1.11 9.78
C GLN A 109 14.95 -1.25 8.27
N LEU A 110 15.21 -0.19 7.50
CA LEU A 110 15.07 -0.23 6.05
C LEU A 110 16.09 -1.15 5.37
N ALA A 111 17.24 -1.44 5.98
CA ALA A 111 18.19 -2.41 5.44
C ALA A 111 17.60 -3.84 5.46
N GLU A 112 16.96 -4.24 6.57
CA GLU A 112 16.29 -5.54 6.67
C GLU A 112 15.08 -5.63 5.72
N VAL A 113 14.28 -4.56 5.60
CA VAL A 113 13.19 -4.51 4.62
C VAL A 113 13.71 -4.69 3.19
N ARG A 114 14.78 -3.98 2.80
CA ARG A 114 15.38 -4.14 1.46
C ARG A 114 15.89 -5.56 1.22
N LYS A 115 16.43 -6.20 2.26
CA LYS A 115 16.94 -7.57 2.18
C LYS A 115 15.81 -8.56 1.91
N GLU A 116 14.71 -8.48 2.66
CA GLU A 116 13.51 -9.31 2.43
C GLU A 116 12.91 -9.06 1.05
N LEU A 117 12.72 -7.79 0.66
CA LEU A 117 12.12 -7.43 -0.63
C LEU A 117 12.93 -7.93 -1.84
N LYS A 118 14.26 -8.04 -1.71
CA LYS A 118 15.14 -8.54 -2.77
C LYS A 118 15.20 -10.06 -2.82
N ASP A 119 14.84 -10.74 -1.74
CA ASP A 119 14.77 -12.19 -1.71
C ASP A 119 13.46 -12.68 -2.32
N LYS A 120 13.57 -13.27 -3.52
CA LYS A 120 12.44 -13.83 -4.28
C LYS A 120 11.71 -14.97 -3.58
N ARG A 121 12.26 -15.52 -2.50
CA ARG A 121 11.69 -16.64 -1.74
C ARG A 121 11.11 -16.23 -0.39
N SER A 122 11.22 -14.96 0.00
CA SER A 122 10.79 -14.51 1.32
C SER A 122 9.27 -14.62 1.50
N PHE A 123 8.47 -14.05 0.59
CA PHE A 123 7.01 -14.11 0.66
C PHE A 123 6.31 -13.77 -0.66
N ASN A 124 5.06 -14.20 -0.79
CA ASN A 124 4.17 -13.95 -1.94
C ASN A 124 3.12 -12.88 -1.59
N ALA A 125 3.60 -11.69 -1.21
CA ALA A 125 2.74 -10.61 -0.75
C ALA A 125 2.14 -9.78 -1.91
N TYR A 126 0.99 -9.18 -1.65
CA TYR A 126 0.33 -8.17 -2.48
C TYR A 126 -0.40 -7.16 -1.60
N TYR A 127 -0.86 -6.06 -2.19
CA TYR A 127 -1.86 -5.18 -1.58
C TYR A 127 -3.05 -4.95 -2.53
N GLU A 128 -4.20 -4.58 -1.96
CA GLU A 128 -5.39 -4.26 -2.76
C GLU A 128 -5.44 -2.75 -3.10
N VAL A 129 -5.52 -2.47 -4.40
CA VAL A 129 -5.89 -1.16 -4.94
C VAL A 129 -7.41 -1.14 -5.14
N HIS A 130 -8.03 -0.07 -4.64
CA HIS A 130 -9.47 0.17 -4.71
C HIS A 130 -9.70 1.26 -5.74
N ILE A 131 -10.42 0.92 -6.81
CA ILE A 131 -10.73 1.84 -7.91
C ILE A 131 -12.24 2.09 -7.85
N VAL A 132 -12.62 3.34 -7.68
CA VAL A 132 -14.02 3.78 -7.69
C VAL A 132 -14.15 4.84 -8.77
N CYS A 133 -15.06 4.63 -9.70
CA CYS A 133 -15.41 5.63 -10.72
C CYS A 133 -16.89 5.97 -10.55
N GLY A 134 -17.21 7.27 -10.50
CA GLY A 134 -18.58 7.77 -10.46
C GLY A 134 -18.75 8.92 -11.45
N GLN A 135 -19.97 9.13 -11.89
CA GLN A 135 -20.37 10.21 -12.80
C GLN A 135 -20.99 11.35 -11.99
N LYS A 136 -20.57 12.59 -12.24
CA LYS A 136 -21.25 13.76 -11.66
C LYS A 136 -22.68 13.83 -12.25
N PRO A 137 -23.73 14.02 -11.44
CA PRO A 137 -25.08 14.24 -11.96
C PRO A 137 -25.09 15.40 -12.95
N ALA A 138 -25.91 15.30 -13.99
CA ALA A 138 -26.17 16.45 -14.85
C ALA A 138 -26.85 17.54 -14.02
N GLU A 139 -26.45 18.79 -14.19
CA GLU A 139 -27.23 19.91 -13.66
C GLU A 139 -28.62 19.83 -14.31
N SER A 140 -29.66 19.70 -13.49
CA SER A 140 -31.03 19.85 -13.96
C SER A 140 -31.14 21.23 -14.59
N ALA A 141 -31.38 21.28 -15.91
CA ALA A 141 -31.71 22.52 -16.59
C ALA A 141 -33.01 23.06 -15.98
N GLU A 142 -32.90 24.11 -15.17
CA GLU A 142 -34.04 24.96 -14.79
C GLU A 142 -34.54 25.77 -15.99
#